data_AF-A0A3E0KVG7-F1
#
_entry.id   AF-A0A3E0KVG7-F1
#
_cell.length_a   1.000
_cell.length_b   1.000
_cell.length_c   1.000
_cell.angle_alpha   90.00
_cell.angle_beta   90.00
_cell.angle_gamma   90.00
#
_symmetry.space_group_name_H-M   'P 1'
#
loop_
_entity.id
_entity.type
_entity.pdbx_description
1 polymer ?
#
loop_
_entity_poly.entity_id
_entity_poly.type
_entity_poly.pdbx_seq_one_letter_code
_entity_poly.pdbx_strand_id
1 'polypeptide(L)'
;MILSKLDKITERVGVPVQIVADHGSDLAGGIKLYQENYPEVIYTHDVTHAMALLLKYRLDADDRYQSFIQKCNICRQRLQQTELSFLSPPAQRSQCRYFNVERLTNWGINLLNSPEETLIKLMPDIEPSLIYPKIIEKLGWLVDYEADLIYWNQMVTMTRSLETQLKQLGINFQSLKYFQENQFEFVNSSLQDFQQQLFDYLTNQCSQIKDKEAFLATSDVIESLFGKYKQFSARCPFKEMGQMLLTICLSTMNLTTGVVKSALEAISFADVKEWLVEVFGQSMLSKRKTLFSANIDDTETA
;
A
#
# COMPACT_ATOMS: atom_id res chain seq x y z
N MET A 1 14.38 23.94 0.11
CA MET A 1 13.93 23.29 -1.15
C MET A 1 12.42 23.03 -1.16
N ILE A 2 11.86 22.37 -0.14
CA ILE A 2 10.42 22.06 -0.07
C ILE A 2 9.55 23.33 -0.05
N LEU A 3 9.85 24.30 0.82
CA LEU A 3 9.13 25.59 0.89
C LEU A 3 9.00 26.25 -0.49
N SER A 4 10.13 26.44 -1.19
CA SER A 4 10.13 27.02 -2.55
C SER A 4 9.27 26.23 -3.56
N LYS A 5 9.12 24.91 -3.41
CA LYS A 5 8.20 24.14 -4.26
C LYS A 5 6.74 24.39 -3.88
N LEU A 6 6.43 24.49 -2.58
CA LEU A 6 5.10 24.85 -2.10
C LEU A 6 4.71 26.24 -2.57
N ASP A 7 5.59 27.24 -2.45
CA ASP A 7 5.34 28.61 -2.92
C ASP A 7 4.99 28.64 -4.41
N LYS A 8 5.74 27.91 -5.25
CA LYS A 8 5.45 27.78 -6.70
C LYS A 8 4.10 27.12 -6.99
N ILE A 9 3.68 26.17 -6.16
CA ILE A 9 2.37 25.53 -6.29
C ILE A 9 1.29 26.55 -5.91
N THR A 10 1.48 27.26 -4.82
CA THR A 10 0.57 28.30 -4.32
C THR A 10 0.36 29.42 -5.31
N GLU A 11 1.41 29.87 -6.00
CA GLU A 11 1.30 30.84 -7.10
C GLU A 11 0.41 30.34 -8.24
N ARG A 12 0.39 29.03 -8.49
CA ARG A 12 -0.34 28.42 -9.60
C ARG A 12 -1.79 28.09 -9.27
N VAL A 13 -2.07 27.60 -8.06
CA VAL A 13 -3.39 27.04 -7.70
C VAL A 13 -4.01 27.66 -6.44
N GLY A 14 -3.35 28.65 -5.84
CA GLY A 14 -3.75 29.23 -4.57
C GLY A 14 -3.27 28.44 -3.35
N VAL A 15 -3.54 28.97 -2.16
CA VAL A 15 -3.14 28.35 -0.89
C VAL A 15 -3.97 27.09 -0.66
N PRO A 16 -3.35 25.91 -0.45
CA PRO A 16 -4.09 24.68 -0.18
C PRO A 16 -4.74 24.73 1.20
N VAL A 17 -5.92 24.12 1.34
CA VAL A 17 -6.56 23.95 2.66
C VAL A 17 -5.78 22.93 3.52
N GLN A 18 -5.25 21.89 2.88
CA GLN A 18 -4.58 20.78 3.54
C GLN A 18 -3.37 20.31 2.75
N ILE A 19 -2.31 19.92 3.47
CA ILE A 19 -1.17 19.16 2.95
C ILE A 19 -1.15 17.80 3.65
N VAL A 20 -1.21 16.72 2.86
CA VAL A 20 -1.05 15.34 3.36
C VAL A 20 0.30 14.84 2.90
N ALA A 21 1.13 14.38 3.83
CA ALA A 21 2.47 13.91 3.50
C ALA A 21 3.06 12.97 4.55
N ASP A 22 4.07 12.21 4.13
CA ASP A 22 4.94 11.46 5.03
C ASP A 22 5.72 12.41 5.93
N HIS A 23 6.00 12.00 7.17
CA HIS A 23 6.74 12.81 8.14
C HIS A 23 8.28 12.74 7.96
N GLY A 24 8.75 12.78 6.71
CA GLY A 24 10.18 12.92 6.43
C GLY A 24 10.69 14.27 6.95
N SER A 25 11.86 14.29 7.61
CA SER A 25 12.38 15.49 8.31
C SER A 25 12.39 16.76 7.44
N ASP A 26 12.86 16.64 6.20
CA ASP A 26 12.95 17.78 5.27
C ASP A 26 11.57 18.26 4.80
N LEU A 27 10.62 17.33 4.67
CA LEU A 27 9.25 17.60 4.25
C LEU A 27 8.47 18.26 5.38
N ALA A 28 8.52 17.69 6.58
CA ALA A 28 7.92 18.24 7.78
C ALA A 28 8.48 19.63 8.11
N GLY A 29 9.81 19.82 8.02
CA GLY A 29 10.44 21.12 8.23
C GLY A 29 10.00 22.16 7.19
N GLY A 30 9.94 21.76 5.91
CA GLY A 30 9.47 22.64 4.83
C GLY A 30 7.99 23.04 4.96
N ILE A 31 7.13 22.10 5.35
CA ILE A 31 5.70 22.36 5.59
C ILE A 31 5.52 23.27 6.81
N LYS A 32 6.28 23.05 7.89
CA LYS A 32 6.23 23.92 9.07
C LYS A 32 6.57 25.37 8.73
N LEU A 33 7.65 25.59 7.97
CA LEU A 33 8.01 26.92 7.49
C LEU A 33 6.92 27.52 6.58
N TYR A 34 6.25 26.69 5.78
CA TYR A 34 5.13 27.14 4.95
C TYR A 34 3.91 27.57 5.80
N GLN A 35 3.63 26.84 6.88
CA GLN A 35 2.56 27.20 7.84
C GLN A 35 2.85 28.50 8.61
N GLU A 36 4.11 28.94 8.74
CA GLU A 36 4.43 30.26 9.31
C GLU A 36 3.84 31.40 8.46
N ASN A 37 3.83 31.23 7.13
CA ASN A 37 3.22 32.19 6.19
C ASN A 37 1.71 31.95 6.00
N TYR A 38 1.25 30.71 6.18
CA TYR A 38 -0.15 30.31 5.98
C TYR A 38 -0.67 29.47 7.17
N PRO A 39 -1.00 30.09 8.31
CA PRO A 39 -1.33 29.37 9.55
C PRO A 39 -2.61 28.52 9.51
N GLU A 40 -3.50 28.80 8.55
CA GLU A 40 -4.74 28.04 8.37
C GLU A 40 -4.54 26.73 7.58
N VAL A 41 -3.36 26.50 7.00
CA VAL A 41 -3.06 25.27 6.27
C VAL A 41 -2.92 24.11 7.25
N ILE A 42 -3.74 23.09 7.07
CA ILE A 42 -3.69 21.87 7.89
C ILE A 42 -2.59 20.95 7.37
N TYR A 43 -1.71 20.48 8.26
CA TYR A 43 -0.72 19.47 7.91
C TYR A 43 -1.10 18.12 8.53
N THR A 44 -1.39 17.16 7.66
CA THR A 44 -1.71 15.80 8.05
C THR A 44 -0.57 14.85 7.74
N HIS A 45 -0.09 14.16 8.78
CA HIS A 45 0.82 13.03 8.58
C HIS A 45 0.01 11.87 8.00
N ASP A 46 0.48 11.30 6.89
CA ASP A 46 -0.17 10.16 6.26
C ASP A 46 -0.32 8.97 7.24
N VAL A 47 -1.57 8.53 7.48
CA VAL A 47 -1.87 7.46 8.44
C VAL A 47 -1.23 6.13 8.05
N THR A 48 -1.18 5.80 6.75
CA THR A 48 -0.59 4.55 6.27
C THR A 48 0.91 4.54 6.60
N HIS A 49 1.58 5.67 6.40
CA HIS A 49 3.00 5.81 6.73
C HIS A 49 3.24 5.88 8.24
N ALA A 50 2.42 6.61 8.99
CA ALA A 50 2.52 6.71 10.44
C ALA A 50 2.38 5.35 11.11
N MET A 51 1.37 4.57 10.74
CA MET A 51 1.15 3.24 11.29
C MET A 51 2.26 2.26 10.92
N ALA A 52 2.74 2.31 9.67
CA ALA A 52 3.88 1.51 9.24
C ALA A 52 5.15 1.85 10.03
N LEU A 53 5.38 3.12 10.36
CA LEU A 53 6.51 3.56 11.19
C LEU A 53 6.38 3.08 12.64
N LEU A 54 5.18 3.16 13.24
CA LEU A 54 4.95 2.64 14.60
C LEU A 54 5.22 1.14 14.69
N LEU A 55 4.68 0.36 13.75
CA LEU A 55 4.97 -1.08 13.65
C LEU A 55 6.46 -1.33 13.46
N LYS A 56 7.11 -0.54 12.58
CA LYS A 56 8.54 -0.64 12.35
C LYS A 56 9.35 -0.47 13.62
N TYR A 57 9.12 0.61 14.36
CA TYR A 57 9.89 0.88 15.58
C TYR A 57 9.74 -0.22 16.63
N ARG A 58 8.54 -0.78 16.77
CA ARG A 58 8.30 -1.90 17.70
C ARG A 58 8.96 -3.19 17.23
N LEU A 59 8.78 -3.56 15.97
CA LEU A 59 9.21 -4.86 15.44
C LEU A 59 10.71 -4.92 15.12
N ASP A 60 11.34 -3.79 14.77
CA ASP A 60 12.80 -3.73 14.56
C ASP A 60 13.56 -3.93 15.88
N ALA A 61 12.99 -3.51 17.00
CA ALA A 61 13.55 -3.70 18.33
C ALA A 61 13.20 -5.07 18.96
N ASP A 62 12.36 -5.88 18.29
CA ASP A 62 11.88 -7.16 18.79
C ASP A 62 12.72 -8.31 18.23
N ASP A 63 13.64 -8.82 19.06
CA ASP A 63 14.52 -9.94 18.72
C ASP A 63 13.75 -11.23 18.36
N ARG A 64 12.59 -11.46 19.00
CA ARG A 64 11.72 -12.61 18.69
C ARG A 64 11.15 -12.46 17.29
N TYR A 65 10.74 -11.26 16.91
CA TYR A 65 10.24 -10.98 15.56
C TYR A 65 11.33 -11.17 14.52
N GLN A 66 12.54 -10.65 14.75
CA GLN A 66 13.66 -10.85 13.82
C GLN A 66 14.02 -12.33 13.64
N SER A 67 14.03 -13.09 14.74
CA SER A 67 14.24 -14.54 14.70
C SER A 67 13.14 -15.28 13.92
N PHE A 68 11.88 -14.91 14.15
CA PHE A 68 10.74 -15.46 13.41
C PHE A 68 10.86 -15.23 11.90
N ILE A 69 11.18 -14.01 11.48
CA ILE A 69 11.38 -13.63 10.08
C ILE A 69 12.48 -14.46 9.42
N GLN A 70 13.59 -14.70 10.13
CA GLN A 70 14.66 -15.57 9.64
C GLN A 70 14.20 -17.02 9.50
N LYS A 71 13.50 -17.56 10.50
CA LYS A 71 12.92 -18.91 10.44
C LYS A 71 11.93 -19.07 9.29
N CYS A 72 11.07 -18.07 9.03
CA CYS A 72 10.19 -18.08 7.85
C CYS A 72 10.98 -18.18 6.54
N ASN A 73 12.06 -17.42 6.38
CA ASN A 73 12.88 -17.47 5.16
C ASN A 73 13.54 -18.83 4.97
N ILE A 74 14.13 -19.40 6.03
CA ILE A 74 14.74 -20.74 6.01
C ILE A 74 13.67 -21.80 5.72
N CYS A 75 12.52 -21.72 6.38
CA CYS A 75 11.40 -22.64 6.18
C CYS A 75 10.92 -22.64 4.72
N ARG A 76 10.71 -21.45 4.15
CA ARG A 76 10.31 -21.31 2.74
C ARG A 76 11.30 -21.98 1.78
N GLN A 77 12.61 -21.79 2.00
CA GLN A 77 13.64 -22.43 1.17
C GLN A 77 13.61 -23.96 1.30
N ARG A 78 13.42 -24.48 2.52
CA ARG A 78 13.32 -25.93 2.78
C ARG A 78 12.08 -26.57 2.17
N LEU A 79 10.99 -25.81 2.04
CA LEU A 79 9.71 -26.31 1.53
C LEU A 79 9.52 -26.14 0.01
N GLN A 80 10.31 -25.29 -0.65
CA GLN A 80 10.08 -24.87 -2.06
C GLN A 80 10.08 -26.02 -3.08
N GLN A 81 10.61 -27.19 -2.75
CA GLN A 81 10.71 -28.37 -3.62
C GLN A 81 10.26 -29.65 -2.91
N THR A 82 9.31 -29.54 -1.98
CA THR A 82 8.75 -30.69 -1.25
C THR A 82 7.23 -30.76 -1.42
N GLU A 83 6.66 -31.90 -1.04
CA GLU A 83 5.22 -32.13 -0.93
C GLU A 83 4.53 -31.14 0.02
N LEU A 84 5.28 -30.52 0.93
CA LEU A 84 4.80 -29.53 1.90
C LEU A 84 4.91 -28.08 1.39
N SER A 85 5.26 -27.86 0.12
CA SER A 85 5.44 -26.53 -0.47
C SER A 85 4.23 -25.61 -0.32
N PHE A 86 3.01 -26.16 -0.31
CA PHE A 86 1.75 -25.43 -0.10
C PHE A 86 1.62 -24.83 1.31
N LEU A 87 2.36 -25.33 2.30
CA LEU A 87 2.42 -24.79 3.67
C LEU A 87 3.45 -23.67 3.84
N SER A 88 4.18 -23.32 2.78
CA SER A 88 5.29 -22.37 2.85
C SER A 88 4.86 -20.99 3.37
N PRO A 89 5.67 -20.35 4.24
CA PRO A 89 5.43 -18.97 4.65
C PRO A 89 5.35 -18.02 3.46
N PRO A 90 4.48 -16.99 3.49
CA PRO A 90 4.40 -15.95 2.46
C PRO A 90 5.76 -15.30 2.13
N ALA A 91 5.94 -14.88 0.88
CA ALA A 91 7.19 -14.26 0.44
C ALA A 91 7.34 -12.88 1.09
N GLN A 92 8.52 -12.62 1.64
CA GLN A 92 8.87 -11.32 2.20
C GLN A 92 9.32 -10.39 1.08
N ARG A 93 8.59 -9.28 0.85
CA ARG A 93 9.07 -8.22 -0.04
C ARG A 93 10.04 -7.34 0.72
N SER A 94 11.17 -7.01 0.10
CA SER A 94 12.21 -6.15 0.69
C SER A 94 11.73 -4.72 0.91
N GLN A 95 10.85 -4.22 0.03
CA GLN A 95 10.13 -2.97 0.17
C GLN A 95 8.81 -3.19 0.93
N CYS A 96 8.43 -2.24 1.79
CA CYS A 96 7.19 -2.29 2.57
C CYS A 96 7.10 -3.52 3.51
N ARG A 97 8.22 -3.91 4.14
CA ARG A 97 8.32 -5.10 5.01
C ARG A 97 7.22 -5.18 6.07
N TYR A 98 6.88 -4.04 6.68
CA TYR A 98 5.88 -3.97 7.74
C TYR A 98 4.44 -4.15 7.25
N PHE A 99 4.18 -4.03 5.95
CA PHE A 99 2.91 -4.45 5.35
C PHE A 99 2.78 -5.98 5.24
N ASN A 100 3.88 -6.73 5.32
CA ASN A 100 3.84 -8.19 5.27
C ASN A 100 3.66 -8.85 6.64
N VAL A 101 3.73 -8.08 7.74
CA VAL A 101 3.56 -8.60 9.11
C VAL A 101 2.25 -9.37 9.22
N GLU A 102 1.16 -8.72 8.79
CA GLU A 102 -0.19 -9.30 8.76
C GLU A 102 -0.24 -10.66 8.06
N ARG A 103 0.36 -10.75 6.87
CA ARG A 103 0.35 -11.98 6.07
C ARG A 103 1.11 -13.10 6.75
N LEU A 104 2.24 -12.79 7.38
CA LEU A 104 3.06 -13.77 8.08
C LEU A 104 2.42 -14.21 9.39
N THR A 105 1.86 -13.28 10.17
CA THR A 105 1.15 -13.62 11.42
C THR A 105 -0.09 -14.44 11.13
N ASN A 106 -0.88 -14.05 10.12
CA ASN A 106 -2.07 -14.81 9.73
C ASN A 106 -1.70 -16.19 9.20
N TRP A 107 -0.63 -16.31 8.41
CA TRP A 107 -0.11 -17.62 7.98
C TRP A 107 0.25 -18.50 9.18
N GLY A 108 0.99 -17.96 10.15
CA GLY A 108 1.41 -18.71 11.33
C GLY A 108 0.23 -19.16 12.18
N ILE A 109 -0.68 -18.22 12.51
CA ILE A 109 -1.89 -18.50 13.29
C ILE A 109 -2.79 -19.51 12.59
N ASN A 110 -3.04 -19.35 11.29
CA ASN A 110 -3.88 -20.27 10.54
C ASN A 110 -3.27 -21.67 10.48
N LEU A 111 -1.94 -21.78 10.34
CA LEU A 111 -1.26 -23.06 10.31
C LEU A 111 -1.31 -23.76 11.67
N LEU A 112 -1.09 -23.04 12.77
CA LEU A 112 -1.21 -23.58 14.13
C LEU A 112 -2.64 -24.05 14.45
N ASN A 113 -3.65 -23.37 13.90
CA ASN A 113 -5.07 -23.70 14.10
C ASN A 113 -5.64 -24.66 13.03
N SER A 114 -4.82 -25.17 12.10
CA SER A 114 -5.30 -26.03 11.02
C SER A 114 -5.67 -27.43 11.54
N PRO A 115 -6.90 -27.93 11.29
CA PRO A 115 -7.31 -29.25 11.75
C PRO A 115 -6.51 -30.39 11.09
N GLU A 116 -6.30 -31.45 11.84
CA GLU A 116 -5.51 -32.59 11.36
C GLU A 116 -6.11 -33.29 10.17
N GLU A 117 -7.43 -33.47 10.16
CA GLU A 117 -8.10 -34.15 9.05
C GLU A 117 -7.98 -33.36 7.74
N THR A 118 -7.88 -32.03 7.83
CA THR A 118 -7.69 -31.17 6.65
C THR A 118 -6.31 -31.40 6.04
N LEU A 119 -5.26 -31.45 6.87
CA LEU A 119 -3.88 -31.66 6.40
C LEU A 119 -3.71 -33.05 5.78
N ILE A 120 -4.32 -34.07 6.38
CA ILE A 120 -4.30 -35.44 5.83
C ILE A 120 -5.00 -35.50 4.46
N LYS A 121 -6.17 -34.87 4.32
CA LYS A 121 -6.93 -34.84 3.05
C LYS A 121 -6.18 -34.15 1.91
N LEU A 122 -5.32 -33.18 2.23
CA LEU A 122 -4.54 -32.44 1.23
C LEU A 122 -3.30 -33.22 0.74
N MET A 123 -2.98 -34.36 1.37
CA MET A 123 -1.81 -35.18 1.04
C MET A 123 -2.20 -36.66 0.92
N PRO A 124 -3.12 -37.03 -0.01
CA PRO A 124 -3.68 -38.37 -0.10
C PRO A 124 -2.65 -39.46 -0.47
N ASP A 125 -1.54 -39.06 -1.10
CA ASP A 125 -0.49 -39.97 -1.57
C ASP A 125 0.53 -40.36 -0.47
N ILE A 126 0.35 -39.85 0.76
CA ILE A 126 1.23 -40.11 1.90
C ILE A 126 0.46 -40.87 2.97
N GLU A 127 1.09 -41.89 3.56
CA GLU A 127 0.50 -42.58 4.72
C GLU A 127 0.17 -41.57 5.83
N PRO A 128 -1.08 -41.56 6.35
CA PRO A 128 -1.52 -40.59 7.36
C PRO A 128 -0.61 -40.53 8.60
N SER A 129 -0.06 -41.67 9.02
CA SER A 129 0.88 -41.79 10.14
C SER A 129 2.21 -41.05 9.93
N LEU A 130 2.61 -40.79 8.68
CA LEU A 130 3.88 -40.15 8.32
C LEU A 130 3.74 -38.64 8.07
N ILE A 131 2.52 -38.13 7.87
CA ILE A 131 2.27 -36.72 7.55
C ILE A 131 2.67 -35.83 8.73
N TYR A 132 2.17 -36.15 9.92
CA TYR A 132 2.40 -35.37 11.13
C TYR A 132 3.86 -35.26 11.54
N PRO A 133 4.61 -36.37 11.63
CA PRO A 133 6.05 -36.32 11.91
C PRO A 133 6.82 -35.42 10.93
N LYS A 134 6.49 -35.47 9.63
CA LYS A 134 7.11 -34.61 8.61
C LYS A 134 6.78 -33.13 8.82
N ILE A 135 5.52 -32.81 9.15
CA ILE A 135 5.10 -31.43 9.44
C ILE A 135 5.83 -30.92 10.69
N ILE A 136 5.86 -31.68 11.78
CA ILE A 136 6.56 -31.31 13.01
C ILE A 136 8.05 -31.08 12.74
N GLU A 137 8.69 -31.94 11.94
CA GLU A 137 10.11 -31.79 11.58
C GLU A 137 10.40 -30.46 10.86
N LYS A 138 9.52 -30.02 9.95
CA LYS A 138 9.76 -28.81 9.14
C LYS A 138 9.17 -27.53 9.72
N LEU A 139 8.07 -27.63 10.45
CA LEU A 139 7.21 -26.52 10.88
C LEU A 139 6.95 -26.50 12.39
N GLY A 140 7.35 -27.51 13.14
CA GLY A 140 7.11 -27.60 14.60
C GLY A 140 7.73 -26.45 15.39
N TRP A 141 8.76 -25.80 14.86
CA TRP A 141 9.34 -24.59 15.44
C TRP A 141 8.34 -23.42 15.58
N LEU A 142 7.22 -23.45 14.86
CA LEU A 142 6.22 -22.38 14.86
C LEU A 142 5.47 -22.31 16.19
N VAL A 143 5.32 -23.45 16.88
CA VAL A 143 4.65 -23.53 18.19
C VAL A 143 5.33 -22.62 19.21
N ASP A 144 6.67 -22.52 19.14
CA ASP A 144 7.44 -21.63 20.01
C ASP A 144 7.05 -20.15 19.87
N TYR A 145 6.38 -19.75 18.78
CA TYR A 145 6.00 -18.38 18.45
C TYR A 145 4.50 -18.11 18.59
N GLU A 146 3.70 -19.04 19.07
CA GLU A 146 2.23 -18.90 19.13
C GLU A 146 1.79 -17.60 19.85
N ALA A 147 2.31 -17.36 21.06
CA ALA A 147 1.99 -16.15 21.82
C ALA A 147 2.46 -14.87 21.11
N ASP A 148 3.65 -14.90 20.50
CA ASP A 148 4.20 -13.75 19.77
C ASP A 148 3.41 -13.44 18.50
N LEU A 149 2.95 -14.47 17.79
CA LEU A 149 2.11 -14.33 16.60
C LEU A 149 0.80 -13.61 16.94
N ILE A 150 0.15 -14.01 18.05
CA ILE A 150 -1.05 -13.34 18.56
C ILE A 150 -0.73 -11.88 18.90
N TYR A 151 0.36 -11.64 19.63
CA TYR A 151 0.79 -10.30 20.02
C TYR A 151 1.04 -9.38 18.81
N TRP A 152 1.83 -9.82 17.83
CA TRP A 152 2.11 -9.05 16.61
C TRP A 152 0.85 -8.86 15.76
N ASN A 153 -0.04 -9.85 15.71
CA ASN A 153 -1.30 -9.75 15.00
C ASN A 153 -2.24 -8.71 15.62
N GLN A 154 -2.28 -8.60 16.95
CA GLN A 154 -3.05 -7.56 17.64
C GLN A 154 -2.51 -6.16 17.33
N MET A 155 -1.18 -5.97 17.29
CA MET A 155 -0.58 -4.69 16.85
C MET A 155 -1.03 -4.32 15.42
N VAL A 156 -0.93 -5.26 14.48
CA VAL A 156 -1.39 -5.03 13.11
C VAL A 156 -2.88 -4.71 13.06
N THR A 157 -3.71 -5.45 13.78
CA THR A 157 -5.17 -5.26 13.81
C THR A 157 -5.54 -3.87 14.30
N MET A 158 -4.90 -3.37 15.37
CA MET A 158 -5.09 -2.00 15.85
C MET A 158 -4.76 -0.96 14.78
N THR A 159 -3.60 -1.07 14.15
CA THR A 159 -3.18 -0.13 13.10
C THR A 159 -4.11 -0.15 11.89
N ARG A 160 -4.52 -1.35 11.43
CA ARG A 160 -5.42 -1.52 10.29
C ARG A 160 -6.83 -1.03 10.57
N SER A 161 -7.32 -1.19 11.80
CA SER A 161 -8.60 -0.64 12.22
C SER A 161 -8.58 0.89 12.12
N LEU A 162 -7.54 1.54 12.66
CA LEU A 162 -7.39 2.99 12.57
C LEU A 162 -7.25 3.47 11.11
N GLU A 163 -6.39 2.83 10.32
CA GLU A 163 -6.23 3.16 8.90
C GLU A 163 -7.57 3.06 8.16
N THR A 164 -8.31 1.96 8.35
CA THR A 164 -9.60 1.72 7.68
C THR A 164 -10.60 2.81 8.05
N GLN A 165 -10.72 3.13 9.34
CA GLN A 165 -11.59 4.19 9.83
C GLN A 165 -11.26 5.53 9.16
N LEU A 166 -9.99 5.95 9.22
CA LEU A 166 -9.59 7.26 8.71
C LEU A 166 -9.61 7.34 7.18
N LYS A 167 -9.41 6.23 6.47
CA LYS A 167 -9.55 6.16 5.00
C LYS A 167 -11.00 6.30 4.55
N GLN A 168 -11.96 5.85 5.35
CA GLN A 168 -13.38 5.90 5.02
C GLN A 168 -14.04 7.20 5.45
N LEU A 169 -13.73 7.68 6.66
CA LEU A 169 -14.43 8.81 7.29
C LEU A 169 -13.62 10.11 7.28
N GLY A 170 -12.35 10.04 6.86
CA GLY A 170 -11.39 11.12 7.06
C GLY A 170 -11.01 11.31 8.53
N ILE A 171 -10.15 12.28 8.77
CA ILE A 171 -9.86 12.79 10.11
C ILE A 171 -10.87 13.91 10.41
N ASN A 172 -11.59 13.80 11.53
CA ASN A 172 -12.59 14.75 11.97
C ASN A 172 -12.69 14.74 13.52
N PHE A 173 -13.55 15.60 14.08
CA PHE A 173 -13.72 15.72 15.54
C PHE A 173 -14.26 14.45 16.24
N GLN A 174 -14.87 13.52 15.50
CA GLN A 174 -15.38 12.24 16.02
C GLN A 174 -14.38 11.10 15.89
N SER A 175 -13.27 11.28 15.15
CA SER A 175 -12.32 10.20 14.87
C SER A 175 -11.78 9.55 16.16
N LEU A 176 -11.47 10.34 17.20
CA LEU A 176 -11.04 9.82 18.50
C LEU A 176 -12.11 8.93 19.14
N LYS A 177 -13.37 9.40 19.16
CA LYS A 177 -14.49 8.67 19.74
C LYS A 177 -14.70 7.34 19.00
N TYR A 178 -14.72 7.36 17.67
CA TYR A 178 -14.89 6.15 16.88
C TYR A 178 -13.76 5.15 17.12
N PHE A 179 -12.53 5.62 17.30
CA PHE A 179 -11.42 4.71 17.59
C PHE A 179 -11.52 4.12 19.01
N GLN A 180 -12.04 4.88 19.98
CA GLN A 180 -12.31 4.38 21.35
C GLN A 180 -13.42 3.32 21.40
N GLU A 181 -14.39 3.39 20.47
CA GLU A 181 -15.47 2.40 20.36
C GLU A 181 -14.96 1.03 19.89
N ASN A 182 -13.76 0.97 19.27
CA ASN A 182 -13.07 -0.29 19.00
C ASN A 182 -12.54 -0.88 20.32
N GLN A 183 -13.33 -1.74 20.93
CA GLN A 183 -12.91 -2.48 22.11
C GLN A 183 -11.85 -3.51 21.72
N PHE A 184 -10.61 -3.32 22.16
CA PHE A 184 -9.53 -4.28 22.00
C PHE A 184 -9.28 -4.99 23.33
N GLU A 185 -9.40 -6.32 23.32
CA GLU A 185 -8.98 -7.16 24.45
C GLU A 185 -7.51 -7.52 24.28
N PHE A 186 -6.66 -7.05 25.20
CA PHE A 186 -5.22 -7.24 25.10
C PHE A 186 -4.76 -8.51 25.78
N VAL A 187 -3.89 -9.25 25.09
CA VAL A 187 -3.21 -10.41 25.68
C VAL A 187 -2.10 -9.99 26.67
N ASN A 188 -1.59 -8.76 26.55
CA ASN A 188 -0.50 -8.22 27.38
C ASN A 188 -0.66 -6.69 27.59
N SER A 189 -0.23 -6.18 28.75
CA SER A 189 -0.20 -4.75 29.08
C SER A 189 0.66 -3.90 28.13
N SER A 190 1.73 -4.44 27.53
CA SER A 190 2.55 -3.71 26.56
C SER A 190 1.79 -3.27 25.29
N LEU A 191 0.67 -3.92 24.97
CA LEU A 191 -0.21 -3.50 23.88
C LEU A 191 -1.02 -2.25 24.24
N GLN A 192 -1.23 -1.96 25.53
CA GLN A 192 -1.87 -0.72 25.97
C GLN A 192 -0.95 0.47 25.65
N ASP A 193 0.36 0.34 25.89
CA ASP A 193 1.33 1.37 25.50
C ASP A 193 1.36 1.59 23.99
N PHE A 194 1.22 0.51 23.21
CA PHE A 194 1.13 0.62 21.75
C PHE A 194 -0.17 1.28 21.31
N GLN A 195 -1.31 0.91 21.90
CA GLN A 195 -2.60 1.55 21.64
C GLN A 195 -2.55 3.05 21.98
N GLN A 196 -1.89 3.42 23.06
CA GLN A 196 -1.73 4.81 23.44
C GLN A 196 -0.98 5.61 22.37
N GLN A 197 0.04 5.03 21.71
CA GLN A 197 0.72 5.70 20.58
C GLN A 197 -0.21 5.98 19.39
N LEU A 198 -1.19 5.11 19.14
CA LEU A 198 -2.21 5.35 18.11
C LEU A 198 -3.16 6.48 18.52
N PHE A 199 -3.55 6.53 19.80
CA PHE A 199 -4.33 7.64 20.36
C PHE A 199 -3.56 8.96 20.32
N ASP A 200 -2.26 8.96 20.62
CA ASP A 200 -1.41 10.15 20.58
C ASP A 200 -1.30 10.67 19.14
N TYR A 201 -1.07 9.78 18.16
CA TYR A 201 -1.12 10.12 16.74
C TYR A 201 -2.45 10.80 16.39
N LEU A 202 -3.57 10.17 16.75
CA LEU A 202 -4.89 10.66 16.39
C LEU A 202 -5.21 12.00 17.08
N THR A 203 -4.83 12.15 18.35
CA THR A 203 -4.99 13.39 19.12
C THR A 203 -4.24 14.54 18.47
N ASN A 204 -2.99 14.31 18.05
CA ASN A 204 -2.17 15.30 17.36
C ASN A 204 -2.72 15.68 15.98
N GLN A 205 -3.34 14.74 15.25
CA GLN A 205 -3.98 15.06 13.96
C GLN A 205 -5.30 15.82 14.18
N CYS A 206 -6.13 15.38 15.14
CA CYS A 206 -7.41 16.01 15.45
C CYS A 206 -7.27 17.42 16.03
N SER A 207 -6.17 17.73 16.74
CA SER A 207 -5.97 19.07 17.33
C SER A 207 -5.85 20.18 16.30
N GLN A 208 -5.55 19.86 15.05
CA GLN A 208 -5.47 20.81 13.94
C GLN A 208 -6.85 21.09 13.29
N ILE A 209 -7.87 20.31 13.65
CA ILE A 209 -9.20 20.37 13.04
C ILE A 209 -10.11 21.23 13.91
N LYS A 210 -10.49 22.40 13.40
CA LYS A 210 -11.34 23.38 14.11
C LYS A 210 -12.83 23.15 13.85
N ASP A 211 -13.18 22.62 12.68
CA ASP A 211 -14.56 22.52 12.19
C ASP A 211 -15.10 21.09 12.17
N LYS A 212 -16.40 20.95 11.84
CA LYS A 212 -17.06 19.65 11.66
C LYS A 212 -16.73 18.95 10.33
N GLU A 213 -15.77 19.49 9.57
CA GLU A 213 -15.36 18.95 8.29
C GLU A 213 -14.43 17.73 8.46
N ALA A 214 -14.40 16.89 7.43
CA ALA A 214 -13.52 15.72 7.37
C ALA A 214 -12.35 15.99 6.42
N PHE A 215 -11.14 15.73 6.90
CA PHE A 215 -9.90 15.94 6.17
C PHE A 215 -9.26 14.62 5.73
N LEU A 216 -8.44 14.66 4.68
CA LEU A 216 -7.80 13.47 4.14
C LEU A 216 -6.78 12.92 5.13
N ALA A 217 -6.86 11.64 5.44
CA ALA A 217 -5.90 10.99 6.34
C ALA A 217 -4.67 10.41 5.63
N THR A 218 -4.74 10.25 4.31
CA THR A 218 -3.73 9.56 3.51
C THR A 218 -3.71 10.07 2.09
N SER A 219 -2.55 9.89 1.46
CA SER A 219 -2.28 10.07 0.05
C SER A 219 -2.61 8.83 -0.80
N ASP A 220 -3.00 7.69 -0.20
CA ASP A 220 -3.35 6.40 -0.85
C ASP A 220 -4.33 6.53 -2.04
N VAL A 221 -5.13 7.59 -2.09
CA VAL A 221 -6.01 7.91 -3.22
C VAL A 221 -5.24 8.10 -4.52
N ILE A 222 -4.02 8.64 -4.44
CA ILE A 222 -3.10 8.81 -5.57
C ILE A 222 -2.58 7.44 -6.02
N GLU A 223 -2.13 6.56 -5.12
CA GLU A 223 -1.77 5.18 -5.46
C GLU A 223 -2.94 4.43 -6.09
N SER A 224 -4.14 4.61 -5.56
CA SER A 224 -5.37 3.97 -6.07
C SER A 224 -5.67 4.41 -7.51
N LEU A 225 -5.47 5.70 -7.79
CA LEU A 225 -5.63 6.28 -9.13
C LEU A 225 -4.60 5.72 -10.11
N PHE A 226 -3.33 5.65 -9.71
CA PHE A 226 -2.29 5.01 -10.52
C PHE A 226 -2.50 3.49 -10.63
N GLY A 227 -3.12 2.85 -9.65
CA GLY A 227 -3.53 1.45 -9.68
C GLY A 227 -4.54 1.18 -10.80
N LYS A 228 -5.59 2.02 -10.91
CA LYS A 228 -6.54 1.96 -12.03
C LYS A 228 -5.84 2.15 -13.37
N TYR A 229 -4.96 3.13 -13.48
CA TYR A 229 -4.16 3.34 -14.69
C TYR A 229 -3.32 2.11 -15.06
N LYS A 230 -2.65 1.48 -14.09
CA LYS A 230 -1.87 0.25 -14.32
C LYS A 230 -2.77 -0.91 -14.78
N GLN A 231 -3.99 -1.00 -14.25
CA GLN A 231 -4.96 -2.01 -14.69
C GLN A 231 -5.39 -1.78 -16.15
N PHE A 232 -5.68 -0.53 -16.54
CA PHE A 232 -6.02 -0.19 -17.93
C PHE A 232 -4.86 -0.44 -18.89
N SER A 233 -3.63 -0.07 -18.49
CA SER A 233 -2.42 -0.24 -19.30
C SER A 233 -1.83 -1.64 -19.27
N ALA A 234 -2.33 -2.56 -18.43
CA ALA A 234 -1.82 -3.93 -18.33
C ALA A 234 -1.90 -4.71 -19.67
N ARG A 235 -2.81 -4.32 -20.57
CA ARG A 235 -2.97 -4.93 -21.90
C ARG A 235 -2.00 -4.36 -22.94
N CYS A 236 -1.27 -3.29 -22.63
CA CYS A 236 -0.31 -2.71 -23.55
C CYS A 236 0.98 -3.54 -23.57
N PRO A 237 1.47 -3.93 -24.77
CA PRO A 237 2.68 -4.72 -24.89
C PRO A 237 3.95 -3.97 -24.43
N PHE A 238 3.90 -2.63 -24.43
CA PHE A 238 4.97 -1.77 -23.94
C PHE A 238 4.49 -0.98 -22.73
N LYS A 239 5.31 -0.99 -21.67
CA LYS A 239 5.06 -0.25 -20.42
C LYS A 239 5.55 1.20 -20.54
N GLU A 240 4.97 1.94 -21.47
CA GLU A 240 5.25 3.36 -21.68
C GLU A 240 4.06 4.23 -21.30
N MET A 241 4.34 5.40 -20.74
CA MET A 241 3.34 6.44 -20.60
C MET A 241 3.11 7.10 -21.97
N GLY A 242 1.84 7.24 -22.34
CA GLY A 242 1.40 7.82 -23.61
C GLY A 242 -0.06 8.21 -23.49
N GLN A 243 -0.87 8.03 -24.54
CA GLN A 243 -2.28 8.43 -24.54
C GLN A 243 -3.12 7.86 -23.38
N MET A 244 -2.74 6.68 -22.87
CA MET A 244 -3.41 6.09 -21.71
C MET A 244 -3.29 6.92 -20.43
N LEU A 245 -2.35 7.87 -20.34
CA LEU A 245 -2.26 8.77 -19.20
C LEU A 245 -3.57 9.54 -18.98
N LEU A 246 -4.28 9.87 -20.07
CA LEU A 246 -5.57 10.57 -20.00
C LEU A 246 -6.66 9.73 -19.29
N THR A 247 -6.52 8.41 -19.18
CA THR A 247 -7.47 7.59 -18.42
C THR A 247 -7.42 7.85 -16.92
N ILE A 248 -6.33 8.45 -16.42
CA ILE A 248 -6.25 8.94 -15.03
C ILE A 248 -7.35 9.99 -14.80
N CYS A 249 -7.45 10.99 -15.67
CA CYS A 249 -8.47 12.03 -15.57
C CYS A 249 -9.89 11.45 -15.68
N LEU A 250 -10.08 10.46 -16.55
CA LEU A 250 -11.37 9.76 -16.68
C LEU A 250 -11.75 8.98 -15.41
N SER A 251 -10.76 8.51 -14.65
CA SER A 251 -10.98 7.71 -13.43
C SER A 251 -11.47 8.51 -12.23
N THR A 252 -11.41 9.84 -12.31
CA THR A 252 -11.82 10.77 -11.25
C THR A 252 -13.15 11.48 -11.53
N MET A 253 -13.79 11.20 -12.67
CA MET A 253 -15.04 11.85 -13.07
C MET A 253 -16.19 10.85 -13.25
N ASN A 254 -17.42 11.35 -13.10
CA ASN A 254 -18.60 10.60 -13.49
C ASN A 254 -18.84 10.79 -15.00
N LEU A 255 -18.60 9.73 -15.78
CA LEU A 255 -18.77 9.73 -17.24
C LEU A 255 -20.26 9.64 -17.60
N THR A 256 -20.88 10.79 -17.83
CA THR A 256 -22.25 10.88 -18.35
C THR A 256 -22.26 11.06 -19.86
N THR A 257 -23.38 10.72 -20.49
CA THR A 257 -23.58 10.96 -21.94
C THR A 257 -23.40 12.43 -22.33
N GLY A 258 -23.83 13.35 -21.46
CA GLY A 258 -23.63 14.79 -21.65
C GLY A 258 -22.16 15.18 -21.67
N VAL A 259 -21.37 14.71 -20.70
CA VAL A 259 -19.92 14.98 -20.63
C VAL A 259 -19.20 14.42 -21.86
N VAL A 260 -19.55 13.20 -22.29
CA VAL A 260 -18.95 12.59 -23.50
C VAL A 260 -19.28 13.40 -24.75
N LYS A 261 -20.55 13.80 -24.92
CA LYS A 261 -20.98 14.63 -26.05
C LYS A 261 -20.21 15.95 -26.09
N SER A 262 -20.20 16.68 -24.97
CA SER A 262 -19.49 17.97 -24.89
C SER A 262 -17.99 17.82 -25.15
N ALA A 263 -17.35 16.75 -24.67
CA ALA A 263 -15.93 16.49 -24.93
C ALA A 263 -15.66 16.22 -26.41
N LEU A 264 -16.50 15.42 -27.08
CA LEU A 264 -16.38 15.13 -28.51
C LEU A 264 -16.67 16.34 -29.41
N GLU A 265 -17.53 17.25 -28.95
CA GLU A 265 -17.83 18.51 -29.65
C GLU A 265 -16.72 19.58 -29.44
N ALA A 266 -16.02 19.54 -28.30
CA ALA A 266 -15.00 20.51 -27.95
C ALA A 266 -13.60 20.18 -28.49
N ILE A 267 -13.22 18.89 -28.49
CA ILE A 267 -11.87 18.44 -28.84
C ILE A 267 -11.96 17.37 -29.91
N SER A 268 -11.29 17.59 -31.05
CA SER A 268 -11.22 16.61 -32.12
C SER A 268 -10.14 15.55 -31.84
N PHE A 269 -10.23 14.41 -32.52
CA PHE A 269 -9.18 13.40 -32.47
C PHE A 269 -7.84 13.90 -33.03
N ALA A 270 -7.86 14.86 -33.97
CA ALA A 270 -6.66 15.46 -34.52
C ALA A 270 -5.89 16.25 -33.45
N ASP A 271 -6.60 17.02 -32.63
CA ASP A 271 -6.01 17.80 -31.52
C ASP A 271 -5.34 16.88 -30.50
N VAL A 272 -5.99 15.76 -30.15
CA VAL A 272 -5.41 14.76 -29.23
C VAL A 272 -4.14 14.16 -29.83
N LYS A 273 -4.10 13.90 -31.14
CA LYS A 273 -2.93 13.32 -31.81
C LYS A 273 -1.76 14.32 -31.85
N GLU A 274 -2.04 15.60 -32.09
CA GLU A 274 -1.04 16.66 -32.05
C GLU A 274 -0.44 16.81 -30.64
N TRP A 275 -1.29 16.87 -29.62
CA TRP A 275 -0.88 16.88 -28.22
C TRP A 275 0.00 15.68 -27.84
N LEU A 276 -0.33 14.48 -28.33
CA LEU A 276 0.49 13.28 -28.09
C LEU A 276 1.90 13.41 -28.67
N VAL A 277 2.02 13.99 -29.86
CA VAL A 277 3.32 14.22 -30.51
C VAL A 277 4.11 15.29 -29.77
N GLU A 278 3.46 16.37 -29.34
CA GLU A 278 4.09 17.45 -28.58
C GLU A 278 4.63 16.96 -27.22
N VAL A 279 3.83 16.21 -26.47
CA VAL A 279 4.17 15.80 -25.09
C VAL A 279 5.05 14.57 -25.03
N PHE A 280 4.77 13.54 -25.84
CA PHE A 280 5.44 12.25 -25.75
C PHE A 280 6.33 11.92 -26.97
N GLY A 281 6.09 12.58 -28.11
CA GLY A 281 6.77 12.28 -29.35
C GLY A 281 6.49 10.86 -29.87
N GLN A 282 7.49 10.27 -30.53
CA GLN A 282 7.36 8.93 -31.12
C GLN A 282 7.49 7.82 -30.06
N SER A 283 6.46 6.96 -29.95
CA SER A 283 6.47 5.80 -29.03
C SER A 283 7.54 4.77 -29.41
N MET A 284 8.00 3.94 -28.46
CA MET A 284 9.01 2.92 -28.76
C MET A 284 8.49 1.83 -29.70
N LEU A 285 7.20 1.50 -29.63
CA LEU A 285 6.58 0.62 -30.62
C LEU A 285 6.65 1.24 -32.03
N SER A 286 6.40 2.54 -32.15
CA SER A 286 6.52 3.25 -33.43
C SER A 286 7.97 3.28 -33.91
N LYS A 287 8.93 3.61 -33.02
CA LYS A 287 10.37 3.55 -33.33
C LYS A 287 10.81 2.16 -33.79
N ARG A 288 10.37 1.11 -33.09
CA ARG A 288 10.65 -0.30 -33.48
C ARG A 288 10.04 -0.63 -34.83
N LYS A 289 8.77 -0.27 -35.06
CA LYS A 289 8.13 -0.47 -36.35
C LYS A 289 8.92 0.22 -37.46
N THR A 290 9.24 1.51 -37.31
CA THR A 290 10.05 2.27 -38.29
C THR A 290 11.40 1.62 -38.55
N LEU A 291 12.11 1.18 -37.50
CA LEU A 291 13.41 0.52 -37.62
C LEU A 291 13.31 -0.80 -38.41
N PHE A 292 12.30 -1.63 -38.13
CA PHE A 292 12.16 -2.95 -38.75
C PHE A 292 11.36 -2.94 -40.05
N SER A 293 10.59 -1.89 -40.33
CA SER A 293 9.94 -1.69 -41.63
C SER A 293 10.92 -1.17 -42.70
N ALA A 294 12.02 -0.54 -42.28
CA ALA A 294 13.08 -0.09 -43.20
C ALA A 294 13.87 -1.25 -43.84
N ASN A 295 13.78 -2.48 -43.31
CA ASN A 295 14.47 -3.66 -43.81
C ASN A 295 13.62 -4.56 -44.74
N ILE A 296 12.38 -4.17 -45.06
CA ILE A 296 11.47 -5.01 -45.88
C ILE A 296 11.57 -4.66 -47.38
N ASP A 297 12.19 -3.53 -47.75
CA ASP A 297 12.41 -3.16 -49.16
C ASP A 297 13.65 -3.82 -49.80
N ASP A 298 14.46 -4.60 -49.05
CA ASP A 298 15.71 -5.22 -49.55
C ASP A 298 15.63 -6.75 -49.77
N THR A 299 14.42 -7.32 -49.85
CA THR A 299 14.27 -8.71 -50.34
C THR A 299 13.50 -8.73 -51.65
N GLU A 300 14.10 -8.16 -52.71
CA GLU A 300 13.94 -8.69 -54.05
C GLU A 300 14.65 -10.06 -54.11
N THR A 301 13.86 -11.09 -54.37
CA THR A 301 14.17 -12.28 -55.17
C THR A 301 15.64 -12.71 -55.33
N ALA A 302 15.97 -13.87 -54.78
CA ALA A 302 16.70 -14.94 -55.46
C ALA A 302 16.19 -16.31 -54.98
#